data_AF-C0GKG9-F1
#
_entry.id   AF-C0GKG9-F1
#
_cell.length_a   1.000
_cell.length_b   1.000
_cell.length_c   1.000
_cell.angle_alpha   90.00
_cell.angle_beta   90.00
_cell.angle_gamma   90.00
#
_symmetry.space_group_name_H-M   'P 1'
#
loop_
_entity.id
_entity.type
_entity.pdbx_description
1 polymer ?
#
loop_
_entity_poly.entity_id
_entity_poly.type
_entity_poly.pdbx_seq_one_letter_code
_entity_poly.pdbx_strand_id
1 'polypeptide(L)'
;MRKFYRLKPSLLIPLIILQFIFVSMCSILYYFERDFLGLLLLLISIAIAISIIVYILSDFIEIDESGVKYVTLFKRYEMSWDDVVTVGISDIFKGRPGWSPCIYFTTDTAPVKYVMLDMIGKEFIMLGYRRSAIEEIRKYWQGDIVNVYELPLPHEKRDYTGLSLRDRLLGNRWFLRGGLILGLLWISIAVFLSTRLNNDYLLIAVIILPFALISFGSMAIYLGNWKKLYVTAMPVAIIVTVYMLLSLFFKTTFN
;
A
#
# COMPACT_ATOMS: atom_id res chain seq x y z
N MET A 1 0.10 11.07 19.15
CA MET A 1 1.08 10.53 18.19
C MET A 1 0.36 9.80 17.04
N ARG A 2 0.45 10.31 15.82
CA ARG A 2 -0.05 9.64 14.60
C ARG A 2 1.09 9.38 13.61
N LYS A 3 1.02 8.22 12.94
CA LYS A 3 1.98 7.80 11.90
C LYS A 3 1.34 7.87 10.52
N PHE A 4 2.08 8.43 9.56
CA PHE A 4 1.70 8.59 8.16
C PHE A 4 2.71 7.87 7.28
N TYR A 5 2.36 6.67 6.81
CA TYR A 5 3.24 5.88 5.94
C TYR A 5 3.41 6.51 4.57
N ARG A 6 4.66 6.58 4.13
CA ARG A 6 5.02 7.04 2.80
C ARG A 6 5.11 5.85 1.86
N LEU A 7 3.96 5.39 1.37
CA LEU A 7 3.93 4.33 0.37
C LEU A 7 4.66 4.80 -0.89
N LYS A 8 5.65 4.02 -1.32
CA LYS A 8 6.37 4.18 -2.60
C LYS A 8 5.79 3.18 -3.61
N PRO A 9 4.67 3.51 -4.30
CA PRO A 9 4.03 2.59 -5.23
C PRO A 9 4.97 2.15 -6.37
N SER A 10 5.98 2.97 -6.70
CA SER A 10 7.03 2.63 -7.66
C SER A 10 7.86 1.39 -7.27
N LEU A 11 7.86 0.97 -6.00
CA LEU A 11 8.53 -0.26 -5.55
C LEU A 11 7.61 -1.48 -5.57
N LEU A 12 6.30 -1.27 -5.48
CA LEU A 12 5.31 -2.37 -5.50
C LEU A 12 5.16 -2.97 -6.90
N ILE A 13 5.18 -2.15 -7.95
CA ILE A 13 4.99 -2.64 -9.33
C ILE A 13 6.15 -3.57 -9.76
N PRO A 14 7.43 -3.17 -9.62
CA PRO A 14 8.54 -4.07 -9.95
C PRO A 14 8.55 -5.32 -9.08
N LEU A 15 8.19 -5.21 -7.79
CA LEU A 15 8.07 -6.38 -6.91
C LEU A 15 7.06 -7.39 -7.44
N ILE A 16 5.89 -6.94 -7.86
CA ILE A 16 4.85 -7.80 -8.43
C ILE A 16 5.34 -8.49 -9.70
N ILE A 17 5.95 -7.73 -10.63
CA ILE A 17 6.50 -8.28 -11.88
C ILE A 17 7.57 -9.32 -11.57
N LEU A 18 8.46 -9.02 -10.63
CA LEU A 18 9.53 -9.91 -10.20
C LEU A 18 8.98 -11.21 -9.59
N GLN A 19 7.94 -11.13 -8.75
CA GLN A 19 7.28 -12.32 -8.21
C GLN A 19 6.64 -13.18 -9.30
N PHE A 20 6.02 -12.56 -10.30
CA PHE A 20 5.47 -13.29 -11.44
C PHE A 20 6.55 -14.05 -12.22
N ILE A 21 7.71 -13.42 -12.44
CA ILE A 21 8.87 -14.06 -13.07
C ILE A 21 9.37 -15.25 -12.23
N PHE A 22 9.54 -15.06 -10.92
CA PHE A 22 9.99 -16.13 -10.02
C PHE A 22 9.04 -17.32 -10.01
N VAL A 23 7.73 -17.08 -9.92
CA VAL A 23 6.72 -18.14 -9.97
C VAL A 23 6.79 -18.88 -11.30
N SER A 24 6.88 -18.17 -12.42
CA SER A 24 7.00 -18.78 -13.75
C SER A 24 8.27 -19.64 -13.89
N MET A 25 9.41 -19.16 -13.40
CA MET A 25 10.66 -19.93 -13.40
C MET A 25 10.58 -21.16 -12.50
N CYS A 26 9.95 -21.04 -11.33
CA CYS A 26 9.72 -22.20 -10.46
C CYS A 26 8.89 -23.25 -11.20
N SER A 27 7.80 -22.87 -11.85
CA SER A 27 6.96 -23.80 -12.63
C SER A 27 7.74 -24.54 -13.73
N ILE A 28 8.65 -23.84 -14.43
CA ILE A 28 9.52 -24.46 -15.44
C ILE A 28 10.50 -25.44 -14.80
N LEU A 29 11.15 -25.06 -13.70
CA LEU A 29 12.08 -25.95 -12.98
C LEU A 29 11.38 -27.21 -12.45
N TYR A 30 10.15 -27.06 -11.97
CA TYR A 30 9.31 -28.19 -11.56
C TYR A 30 8.99 -29.11 -12.74
N TYR A 31 8.70 -28.58 -13.93
CA TYR A 31 8.47 -29.39 -15.13
C TYR A 31 9.69 -30.24 -15.53
N PHE A 32 10.90 -29.73 -15.29
CA PHE A 32 12.15 -30.46 -15.52
C PHE A 32 12.63 -31.30 -14.33
N GLU A 33 11.73 -31.61 -13.37
CA GLU A 33 12.02 -32.43 -12.17
C GLU A 33 13.16 -31.86 -11.31
N ARG A 34 13.36 -30.53 -11.34
CA ARG A 34 14.34 -29.82 -10.53
C ARG A 34 13.71 -29.25 -9.25
N ASP A 35 12.99 -30.09 -8.51
CA ASP A 35 12.20 -29.69 -7.33
C ASP A 35 13.00 -28.88 -6.31
N PHE A 36 14.21 -29.33 -5.96
CA PHE A 36 15.06 -28.66 -4.98
C PHE A 36 15.44 -27.23 -5.41
N LEU A 37 15.78 -27.03 -6.68
CA LEU A 37 16.12 -25.72 -7.23
C LEU A 37 14.89 -24.81 -7.30
N GLY A 38 13.74 -25.34 -7.69
CA GLY A 38 12.48 -24.61 -7.68
C GLY A 38 12.08 -24.14 -6.27
N LEU A 39 12.21 -25.01 -5.27
CA LEU A 39 11.95 -24.67 -3.88
C LEU A 39 12.91 -23.60 -3.35
N LEU A 40 14.21 -23.74 -3.62
CA LEU A 40 15.21 -22.74 -3.23
C LEU A 40 14.91 -21.37 -3.84
N LEU A 41 14.56 -21.34 -5.13
CA LEU A 41 14.22 -20.10 -5.84
C LEU A 41 12.97 -19.41 -5.25
N LEU A 42 11.95 -20.20 -4.91
CA LEU A 42 10.74 -19.70 -4.25
C LEU A 42 11.04 -19.10 -2.87
N LEU A 43 11.87 -19.76 -2.06
CA LEU A 43 12.26 -19.25 -0.74
C LEU A 43 13.01 -17.92 -0.86
N ILE A 44 13.91 -17.81 -1.83
CA ILE A 44 14.63 -16.56 -2.14
C ILE A 44 13.64 -15.46 -2.54
N SER A 45 12.65 -15.77 -3.41
CA SER A 45 11.68 -14.76 -3.85
C SER A 45 10.81 -14.26 -2.70
N ILE A 46 10.41 -15.13 -1.78
CA ILE A 46 9.66 -14.77 -0.56
C ILE A 46 10.50 -13.88 0.34
N ALA A 47 11.76 -14.23 0.60
CA ALA A 47 12.67 -13.43 1.41
C ALA A 47 12.86 -12.01 0.84
N ILE A 48 13.00 -11.89 -0.49
CA ILE A 48 13.08 -10.60 -1.19
C ILE A 48 11.78 -9.81 -1.03
N ALA A 49 10.62 -10.46 -1.20
CA ALA A 49 9.32 -9.80 -1.04
C ALA A 49 9.13 -9.24 0.37
N ILE A 50 9.41 -10.05 1.39
CA ILE A 50 9.33 -9.64 2.80
C ILE A 50 10.25 -8.44 3.04
N SER A 51 11.50 -8.51 2.58
CA SER A 51 12.48 -7.43 2.75
C SER A 51 12.00 -6.11 2.14
N ILE A 52 11.43 -6.15 0.91
CA ILE A 52 10.88 -4.96 0.25
C ILE A 52 9.64 -4.43 0.99
N ILE A 53 8.75 -5.31 1.44
CA ILE A 53 7.56 -4.91 2.20
C ILE A 53 7.97 -4.24 3.51
N VAL A 54 8.90 -4.82 4.27
CA VAL A 54 9.43 -4.25 5.50
C VAL A 54 10.07 -2.88 5.22
N TYR A 55 10.85 -2.76 4.14
CA TYR A 55 11.44 -1.49 3.73
C TYR A 55 10.38 -0.41 3.46
N ILE A 56 9.30 -0.75 2.75
CA ILE A 56 8.21 0.19 2.44
C ILE A 56 7.44 0.58 3.71
N LEU A 57 7.16 -0.38 4.60
CA LEU A 57 6.40 -0.13 5.83
C LEU A 57 7.22 0.63 6.87
N SER A 58 8.54 0.62 6.78
CA SER A 58 9.41 1.33 7.72
C SER A 58 9.63 2.80 7.37
N ASP A 59 9.14 3.28 6.22
CA ASP A 59 9.23 4.68 5.80
C ASP A 59 7.93 5.41 6.18
N PHE A 60 7.98 6.19 7.27
CA PHE A 60 6.82 6.92 7.77
C PHE A 60 7.20 8.27 8.35
N ILE A 61 6.19 9.14 8.43
CA ILE A 61 6.27 10.41 9.14
C ILE A 61 5.39 10.34 10.37
N GLU A 62 5.96 10.72 11.49
CA GLU A 62 5.30 10.76 12.77
C GLU A 62 5.08 12.21 13.19
N ILE A 63 3.87 12.49 13.65
CA ILE A 63 3.44 13.81 14.12
C ILE A 63 2.92 13.63 15.53
N ASP A 64 3.50 14.36 16.47
CA ASP A 64 3.17 14.34 17.89
C ASP A 64 3.34 15.72 18.52
N GLU A 65 3.23 15.79 19.86
CA GLU A 65 3.38 17.03 20.63
C GLU A 65 4.78 17.63 20.56
N SER A 66 5.82 16.80 20.31
CA SER A 66 7.21 17.26 20.27
C SER A 66 7.60 17.85 18.92
N GLY A 67 6.95 17.42 17.83
CA GLY A 67 7.26 17.90 16.49
C GLY A 67 6.88 16.93 15.38
N VAL A 68 7.67 16.97 14.31
CA VAL A 68 7.56 16.10 13.15
C VAL A 68 8.82 15.28 12.99
N LYS A 69 8.66 13.97 12.82
CA LYS A 69 9.76 13.02 12.67
C LYS A 69 9.63 12.28 11.35
N TYR A 70 10.68 12.32 10.53
CA TYR A 70 10.85 11.44 9.39
C TYR A 70 11.63 10.20 9.82
N VAL A 71 11.03 9.03 9.69
CA VAL A 71 11.61 7.77 10.12
C VAL A 71 11.70 6.80 8.94
N THR A 72 12.88 6.24 8.75
CA THR A 72 13.16 5.13 7.84
C THR A 72 14.00 4.08 8.58
N LEU A 73 14.26 2.93 7.95
CA LEU A 73 15.16 1.91 8.50
C LEU A 73 16.57 2.44 8.82
N PHE A 74 17.05 3.41 8.04
CA PHE A 74 18.46 3.84 8.09
C PHE A 74 18.65 5.28 8.56
N LYS A 75 17.59 6.08 8.56
CA LYS A 75 17.64 7.52 8.82
C LYS A 75 16.47 7.93 9.67
N ARG A 76 16.74 8.80 10.64
CA ARG A 76 15.75 9.53 11.43
C ARG A 76 16.09 11.02 11.38
N TYR A 77 15.15 11.83 10.94
CA TYR A 77 15.20 13.28 11.08
C TYR A 77 14.04 13.73 11.94
N GLU A 78 14.28 14.75 12.75
CA GLU A 78 13.34 15.26 13.73
C GLU A 78 13.41 16.78 13.70
N MET A 79 12.24 17.40 13.73
CA MET A 79 12.06 18.85 13.71
C MET A 79 11.05 19.19 14.79
N SER A 80 11.49 19.94 15.81
CA SER A 80 10.58 20.40 16.85
C SER A 80 9.60 21.42 16.30
N TRP A 81 8.40 21.52 16.87
CA TRP A 81 7.45 22.57 16.47
C TRP A 81 8.02 23.98 16.64
N ASP A 82 8.90 24.19 17.61
CA ASP A 82 9.56 25.47 17.85
C ASP A 82 10.57 25.83 16.74
N ASP A 83 11.12 24.82 16.05
CA ASP A 83 12.05 25.00 14.93
C ASP A 83 11.30 25.17 13.60
N VAL A 84 10.03 24.75 13.52
CA VAL A 84 9.23 24.88 12.31
C VAL A 84 8.93 26.36 12.07
N VAL A 85 9.48 26.91 10.99
CA VAL A 85 9.20 28.29 10.58
C VAL A 85 8.01 28.32 9.61
N THR A 86 7.98 27.38 8.67
CA THR A 86 6.93 27.33 7.65
C THR A 86 6.37 25.92 7.50
N VAL A 87 5.04 25.82 7.51
CA VAL A 87 4.30 24.65 7.03
C VAL A 87 3.62 25.05 5.73
N GLY A 88 3.90 24.33 4.65
CA GLY A 88 3.33 24.66 3.34
C GLY A 88 2.86 23.46 2.55
N ILE A 89 2.06 23.73 1.52
CA ILE A 89 1.64 22.75 0.53
C ILE A 89 2.22 23.14 -0.82
N SER A 90 2.92 22.21 -1.46
CA SER A 90 3.61 22.42 -2.72
C SER A 90 3.54 21.18 -3.61
N ASP A 91 3.62 21.39 -4.93
CA ASP A 91 3.81 20.31 -5.89
C ASP A 91 5.23 19.77 -5.85
N ILE A 92 5.36 18.47 -6.08
CA ILE A 92 6.64 17.88 -6.39
C ILE A 92 7.09 18.39 -7.77
N PHE A 93 8.37 18.79 -7.88
CA PHE A 93 8.92 19.41 -9.08
C PHE A 93 8.52 18.71 -10.40
N LYS A 94 8.19 19.54 -11.39
CA LYS A 94 7.44 19.35 -12.66
C LYS A 94 7.88 18.26 -13.67
N GLY A 95 8.71 17.28 -13.29
CA GLY A 95 9.17 16.23 -14.20
C GLY A 95 8.26 15.00 -14.31
N ARG A 96 7.26 14.84 -13.43
CA ARG A 96 6.42 13.62 -13.36
C ARG A 96 4.94 13.96 -13.25
N PRO A 97 4.17 14.01 -14.36
CA PRO A 97 2.73 14.23 -14.29
C PRO A 97 2.06 13.14 -13.43
N GLY A 98 1.21 13.57 -12.48
CA GLY A 98 0.39 12.68 -11.64
C GLY A 98 0.85 12.48 -10.19
N TRP A 99 1.81 13.25 -9.69
CA TRP A 99 2.16 13.22 -8.26
C TRP A 99 1.23 14.14 -7.46
N SER A 100 0.75 13.62 -6.32
CA SER A 100 -0.11 14.36 -5.40
C SER A 100 0.66 15.49 -4.72
N PRO A 101 -0.01 16.62 -4.39
CA PRO A 101 0.53 17.66 -3.53
C PRO A 101 1.25 17.09 -2.31
N CYS A 102 2.27 17.80 -1.81
CA CYS A 102 2.98 17.44 -0.60
C CYS A 102 2.89 18.55 0.43
N ILE A 103 2.75 18.16 1.69
CA ILE A 103 2.89 19.03 2.85
C ILE A 103 4.37 19.00 3.24
N TYR A 104 4.97 20.17 3.42
CA TYR A 104 6.35 20.30 3.87
C TYR A 104 6.44 21.12 5.15
N PHE A 105 7.48 20.84 5.92
CA PHE A 105 7.90 21.53 7.14
C PHE A 105 9.33 21.96 6.92
N THR A 106 9.62 23.23 7.18
CA THR A 106 10.95 23.80 6.98
C THR A 106 11.30 24.76 8.10
N THR A 107 12.59 24.82 8.42
CA THR A 107 13.18 25.83 9.30
C THR A 107 13.48 27.14 8.54
N ASP A 108 13.24 27.17 7.22
CA ASP A 108 13.40 28.36 6.39
C ASP A 108 12.09 29.16 6.26
N THR A 109 12.24 30.47 6.09
CA THR A 109 11.15 31.44 5.88
C THR A 109 10.66 31.46 4.43
N ALA A 110 11.47 31.01 3.48
CA ALA A 110 11.12 31.09 2.06
C ALA A 110 10.14 29.97 1.65
N PRO A 111 8.94 30.30 1.13
CA PRO A 111 8.01 29.29 0.64
C PRO A 111 8.59 28.57 -0.56
N VAL A 112 8.66 27.24 -0.47
CA VAL A 112 9.22 26.40 -1.53
C VAL A 112 8.14 26.11 -2.55
N LYS A 113 8.30 26.64 -3.77
CA LYS A 113 7.34 26.43 -4.88
C LYS A 113 7.33 24.98 -5.37
N TYR A 114 8.48 24.32 -5.35
CA TYR A 114 8.63 22.95 -5.80
C TYR A 114 9.50 22.16 -4.84
N VAL A 115 8.98 21.04 -4.37
CA VAL A 115 9.70 20.17 -3.44
C VAL A 115 10.28 18.95 -4.17
N MET A 116 11.44 18.50 -3.73
CA MET A 116 12.11 17.30 -4.26
C MET A 116 12.43 16.32 -3.14
N LEU A 117 12.48 15.02 -3.45
CA LEU A 117 12.66 13.93 -2.48
C LEU A 117 14.00 13.97 -1.74
N ASP A 118 15.02 14.45 -2.40
CA ASP A 118 16.38 14.65 -1.90
C ASP A 118 16.52 15.82 -0.94
N MET A 119 15.55 16.75 -0.91
CA MET A 119 15.52 17.85 0.06
C MET A 119 15.27 17.36 1.50
N ILE A 120 14.84 16.11 1.70
CA ILE A 120 14.52 15.61 3.05
C ILE A 120 15.79 15.48 3.88
N GLY A 121 15.82 16.26 4.96
CA GLY A 121 16.93 16.36 5.88
C GLY A 121 16.48 16.87 7.25
N LYS A 122 17.44 17.40 8.01
CA LYS A 122 17.17 17.98 9.34
C LYS A 122 16.32 19.25 9.25
N GLU A 123 16.54 20.05 8.21
CA GLU A 123 15.90 21.36 8.02
C GLU A 123 14.64 21.30 7.17
N PHE A 124 14.33 20.12 6.60
CA PHE A 124 13.21 19.97 5.68
C PHE A 124 12.62 18.57 5.75
N ILE A 125 11.33 18.47 6.09
CA ILE A 125 10.57 17.22 6.11
C ILE A 125 9.35 17.39 5.21
N MET A 126 8.97 16.34 4.47
CA MET A 126 7.74 16.40 3.67
C MET A 126 6.97 15.09 3.62
N LEU A 127 5.64 15.20 3.60
CA LEU A 127 4.69 14.09 3.50
C LEU A 127 3.70 14.33 2.36
N GLY A 128 3.23 13.26 1.73
CA GLY A 128 2.18 13.37 0.71
C GLY A 128 0.87 13.90 1.33
N TYR A 129 0.23 14.85 0.66
CA TYR A 129 -0.97 15.52 1.17
C TYR A 129 -2.07 14.53 1.55
N ARG A 130 -2.56 14.66 2.78
CA ARG A 130 -3.70 13.91 3.31
C ARG A 130 -4.47 14.82 4.25
N ARG A 131 -5.79 14.83 4.12
CA ARG A 131 -6.67 15.61 5.01
C ARG A 131 -6.45 15.27 6.49
N SER A 132 -6.31 13.98 6.81
CA SER A 132 -6.03 13.53 8.19
C SER A 132 -4.68 13.96 8.73
N ALA A 133 -3.71 14.26 7.86
CA ALA A 133 -2.43 14.84 8.26
C ALA A 133 -2.58 16.33 8.59
N ILE A 134 -3.31 17.09 7.76
CA ILE A 134 -3.63 18.51 8.03
C ILE A 134 -4.37 18.66 9.37
N GLU A 135 -5.39 17.82 9.61
CA GLU A 135 -6.13 17.82 10.87
C GLU A 135 -5.25 17.51 12.09
N GLU A 136 -4.21 16.66 11.92
CA GLU A 136 -3.27 16.37 13.00
C GLU A 136 -2.28 17.52 13.21
N ILE A 137 -1.74 18.09 12.14
CA ILE A 137 -0.81 19.25 12.19
C ILE A 137 -1.47 20.42 12.90
N ARG A 138 -2.74 20.72 12.58
CA ARG A 138 -3.52 21.82 13.18
C ARG A 138 -3.72 21.71 14.70
N LYS A 139 -3.44 20.55 15.31
CA LYS A 139 -3.47 20.41 16.77
C LYS A 139 -2.28 21.08 17.45
N TYR A 140 -1.14 21.14 16.75
CA TYR A 140 0.13 21.57 17.32
C TYR A 140 0.66 22.85 16.66
N TRP A 141 0.42 23.02 15.35
CA TRP A 141 0.82 24.21 14.59
C TRP A 141 -0.28 25.28 14.61
N GLN A 142 0.03 26.43 15.23
CA GLN A 142 -0.87 27.60 15.30
C GLN A 142 -0.68 28.57 14.12
N GLY A 143 0.43 28.46 13.38
CA GLY A 143 0.67 29.29 12.21
C GLY A 143 -0.24 28.94 11.03
N ASP A 144 -0.16 29.76 10.00
CA ASP A 144 -0.84 29.48 8.73
C ASP A 144 -0.16 28.32 7.99
N ILE A 145 -0.96 27.57 7.24
CA ILE A 145 -0.46 26.57 6.31
C ILE A 145 -0.43 27.24 4.94
N VAL A 146 0.75 27.63 4.49
CA VAL A 146 0.94 28.43 3.28
C VAL A 146 0.67 27.56 2.05
N ASN A 147 -0.34 27.94 1.28
CA ASN A 147 -0.67 27.23 0.06
C ASN A 147 0.05 27.88 -1.13
N VAL A 148 1.15 27.28 -1.59
CA VAL A 148 1.99 27.89 -2.65
C VAL A 148 1.31 27.82 -4.04
N TYR A 149 0.15 27.15 -4.14
CA TYR A 149 -0.73 27.19 -5.32
C TYR A 149 -1.38 28.54 -5.58
N GLU A 150 -1.49 29.41 -4.56
CA GLU A 150 -2.14 30.71 -4.68
C GLU A 150 -1.21 31.84 -5.13
N LEU A 151 0.07 31.57 -5.39
CA LEU A 151 0.91 32.52 -6.11
C LEU A 151 0.33 32.72 -7.52
N PRO A 152 -0.15 33.92 -7.87
CA PRO A 152 -0.99 34.13 -9.03
C PRO A 152 -0.20 33.82 -10.30
N LEU A 153 -0.55 32.71 -10.95
CA LEU A 153 -0.53 32.68 -12.41
C LEU A 153 -1.88 33.26 -12.86
N PRO A 154 -1.87 34.24 -13.78
CA PRO A 154 -3.09 34.84 -14.27
C PRO A 154 -3.92 33.74 -14.95
N HIS A 155 -5.15 33.56 -14.48
CA HIS A 155 -6.20 32.69 -15.04
C HIS A 155 -6.15 31.18 -14.69
N GLU A 156 -6.35 30.80 -13.43
CA GLU A 156 -7.19 29.63 -13.10
C GLU A 156 -7.47 29.57 -11.59
N LYS A 157 -8.68 29.93 -11.14
CA LYS A 157 -9.15 29.57 -9.80
C LYS A 157 -9.41 28.07 -9.79
N ARG A 158 -8.47 27.27 -9.29
CA ARG A 158 -8.76 25.89 -8.88
C ARG A 158 -9.22 25.90 -7.43
N ASP A 159 -10.51 25.67 -7.27
CA ASP A 159 -11.14 25.54 -5.96
C ASP A 159 -10.75 24.19 -5.33
N TYR A 160 -9.77 24.21 -4.43
CA TYR A 160 -9.30 23.01 -3.71
C TYR A 160 -10.23 22.60 -2.56
N THR A 161 -11.30 23.35 -2.28
CA THR A 161 -12.35 22.90 -1.36
C THR A 161 -13.24 21.83 -1.99
N GLY A 162 -13.19 21.72 -3.32
CA GLY A 162 -13.82 20.69 -4.15
C GLY A 162 -12.85 19.65 -4.70
N LEU A 163 -11.92 19.11 -3.90
CA LEU A 163 -11.26 17.82 -4.22
C LEU A 163 -12.34 16.72 -4.24
N SER A 164 -13.03 16.68 -5.38
CA SER A 164 -14.19 15.85 -5.66
C SER A 164 -13.83 14.39 -5.48
N LEU A 165 -14.86 13.57 -5.36
CA LEU A 165 -14.83 12.10 -5.38
C LEU A 165 -13.76 11.51 -6.34
N ARG A 166 -13.42 12.22 -7.43
CA ARG A 166 -12.37 11.92 -8.40
C ARG A 166 -10.96 11.76 -7.80
N ASP A 167 -10.56 12.56 -6.82
CA ASP A 167 -9.21 12.46 -6.22
C ASP A 167 -9.15 11.39 -5.14
N ARG A 168 -10.26 11.16 -4.42
CA ARG A 168 -10.47 9.92 -3.66
C ARG A 168 -10.37 8.71 -4.59
N LEU A 169 -10.94 8.78 -5.79
CA LEU A 169 -10.88 7.71 -6.78
C LEU A 169 -9.50 7.54 -7.45
N LEU A 170 -8.71 8.60 -7.65
CA LEU A 170 -7.39 8.55 -8.29
C LEU A 170 -6.29 8.06 -7.34
N GLY A 171 -6.33 8.43 -6.06
CA GLY A 171 -5.55 7.75 -5.02
C GLY A 171 -5.94 6.27 -4.87
N ASN A 172 -7.20 5.95 -5.20
CA ASN A 172 -7.79 4.62 -5.10
C ASN A 172 -7.57 3.70 -6.30
N ARG A 173 -7.28 4.21 -7.50
CA ARG A 173 -7.02 3.38 -8.70
C ARG A 173 -5.81 2.47 -8.52
N TRP A 174 -4.82 2.88 -7.75
CA TRP A 174 -3.62 2.10 -7.49
C TRP A 174 -3.87 0.92 -6.54
N PHE A 175 -4.74 1.09 -5.54
CA PHE A 175 -5.11 0.04 -4.61
C PHE A 175 -6.06 -0.99 -5.25
N LEU A 176 -7.02 -0.52 -6.07
CA LEU A 176 -7.87 -1.39 -6.90
C LEU A 176 -7.04 -2.21 -7.91
N ARG A 177 -6.03 -1.60 -8.53
CA ARG A 177 -5.10 -2.33 -9.41
C ARG A 177 -4.21 -3.31 -8.63
N GLY A 178 -3.69 -2.93 -7.46
CA GLY A 178 -2.90 -3.83 -6.62
C GLY A 178 -3.66 -5.05 -6.11
N GLY A 179 -4.91 -4.86 -5.65
CA GLY A 179 -5.77 -5.96 -5.21
C GLY A 179 -6.18 -6.90 -6.36
N LEU A 180 -6.46 -6.34 -7.54
CA LEU A 180 -6.81 -7.12 -8.73
C LEU A 180 -5.60 -7.92 -9.23
N ILE A 181 -4.39 -7.35 -9.17
CA ILE A 181 -3.16 -8.05 -9.55
C ILE A 181 -2.76 -9.12 -8.52
N LEU A 182 -2.90 -8.85 -7.22
CA LEU A 182 -2.73 -9.88 -6.19
C LEU A 182 -3.73 -11.04 -6.38
N GLY A 183 -4.99 -10.72 -6.68
CA GLY A 183 -6.01 -11.71 -7.01
C GLY A 183 -5.62 -12.57 -8.22
N LEU A 184 -5.12 -11.96 -9.30
CA LEU A 184 -4.65 -12.69 -10.50
C LEU A 184 -3.40 -13.55 -10.22
N LEU A 185 -2.48 -13.07 -9.38
CA LEU A 185 -1.30 -13.83 -8.96
C LEU A 185 -1.71 -15.09 -8.17
N TRP A 186 -2.69 -14.96 -7.29
CA TRP A 186 -3.23 -16.09 -6.51
C TRP A 186 -4.03 -17.09 -7.36
N ILE A 187 -4.82 -16.61 -8.31
CA ILE A 187 -5.48 -17.48 -9.30
C ILE A 187 -4.43 -18.29 -10.07
N SER A 188 -3.32 -17.67 -10.45
CA SER A 188 -2.23 -18.34 -11.17
C SER A 188 -1.53 -19.41 -10.33
N ILE A 189 -1.24 -19.10 -9.06
CA ILE A 189 -0.67 -20.07 -8.09
C ILE A 189 -1.62 -21.25 -7.89
N ALA A 190 -2.92 -21.00 -7.85
CA ALA A 190 -3.89 -22.04 -7.56
C ALA A 190 -4.25 -22.91 -8.79
N VAL A 191 -4.22 -22.34 -10.00
CA VAL A 191 -4.24 -23.12 -11.25
C VAL A 191 -2.97 -23.99 -11.36
N PHE A 192 -1.82 -23.47 -10.96
CA PHE A 192 -0.59 -24.25 -10.92
C PHE A 192 -0.70 -25.44 -9.94
N LEU A 193 -1.19 -25.20 -8.73
CA LEU A 193 -1.44 -26.27 -7.75
C LEU A 193 -2.53 -27.25 -8.22
N SER A 194 -3.53 -26.80 -8.98
CA SER A 194 -4.60 -27.68 -9.49
C SER A 194 -4.14 -28.65 -10.56
N THR A 195 -3.18 -28.24 -11.38
CA THR A 195 -2.61 -29.12 -12.42
C THR A 195 -1.68 -30.21 -11.85
N ARG A 196 -1.19 -30.04 -10.61
CA ARG A 196 -0.21 -30.94 -9.98
C ARG A 196 -0.84 -31.99 -9.05
N LEU A 197 -1.90 -31.64 -8.35
CA LEU A 197 -2.61 -32.54 -7.44
C LEU A 197 -3.71 -33.23 -8.24
N ASN A 198 -3.43 -34.44 -8.75
CA ASN A 198 -4.35 -35.27 -9.54
C ASN A 198 -5.59 -35.77 -8.73
N ASN A 199 -6.00 -35.02 -7.71
CA ASN A 199 -7.17 -35.24 -6.89
C ASN A 199 -7.82 -33.89 -6.51
N ASP A 200 -9.08 -33.81 -6.91
CA ASP A 200 -10.16 -32.92 -6.46
C ASP A 200 -9.89 -31.41 -6.47
N TYR A 201 -10.56 -30.77 -7.44
CA TYR A 201 -10.97 -29.35 -7.46
C TYR A 201 -11.41 -28.76 -6.10
N LEU A 202 -11.75 -29.62 -5.13
CA LEU A 202 -12.05 -29.29 -3.74
C LEU A 202 -10.86 -28.63 -3.01
N LEU A 203 -9.63 -29.13 -3.13
CA LEU A 203 -8.48 -28.53 -2.41
C LEU A 203 -8.15 -27.13 -2.95
N ILE A 204 -8.35 -26.94 -4.25
CA ILE A 204 -8.17 -25.66 -4.94
C ILE A 204 -9.28 -24.69 -4.55
N ALA A 205 -10.53 -25.15 -4.42
CA ALA A 205 -11.62 -24.36 -3.85
C ALA A 205 -11.37 -24.00 -2.37
N VAL A 206 -10.79 -24.91 -1.57
CA VAL A 206 -10.43 -24.68 -0.16
C VAL A 206 -9.37 -23.58 -0.01
N ILE A 207 -8.43 -23.47 -0.94
CA ILE A 207 -7.35 -22.47 -0.87
C ILE A 207 -7.74 -21.18 -1.61
N ILE A 208 -8.43 -21.23 -2.75
CA ILE A 208 -8.79 -20.02 -3.51
C ILE A 208 -9.96 -19.29 -2.87
N LEU A 209 -11.01 -19.99 -2.44
CA LEU A 209 -12.29 -19.35 -2.07
C LEU A 209 -12.15 -18.43 -0.85
N PRO A 210 -11.47 -18.79 0.26
CA PRO A 210 -11.28 -17.90 1.39
C PRO A 210 -10.46 -16.66 1.02
N PHE A 211 -9.46 -16.81 0.14
CA PHE A 211 -8.59 -15.69 -0.25
C PHE A 211 -9.22 -14.78 -1.31
N ALA A 212 -10.03 -15.33 -2.21
CA ALA A 212 -10.91 -14.56 -3.08
C ALA A 212 -11.95 -13.79 -2.26
N LEU A 213 -12.53 -14.42 -1.22
CA LEU A 213 -13.45 -13.76 -0.28
C LEU A 213 -12.77 -12.70 0.59
N ILE A 214 -11.52 -12.90 1.01
CA ILE A 214 -10.72 -11.87 1.70
C ILE A 214 -10.41 -10.71 0.76
N SER A 215 -10.06 -11.00 -0.50
CA SER A 215 -9.78 -9.97 -1.52
C SER A 215 -11.03 -9.17 -1.87
N PHE A 216 -12.18 -9.84 -2.06
CA PHE A 216 -13.48 -9.19 -2.24
C PHE A 216 -13.95 -8.46 -0.98
N GLY A 217 -13.71 -9.01 0.20
CA GLY A 217 -14.00 -8.38 1.49
C GLY A 217 -13.19 -7.10 1.69
N SER A 218 -11.90 -7.12 1.34
CA SER A 218 -11.01 -5.95 1.32
C SER A 218 -11.53 -4.88 0.37
N MET A 219 -12.03 -5.29 -0.80
CA MET A 219 -12.63 -4.41 -1.81
C MET A 219 -13.99 -3.83 -1.36
N ALA A 220 -14.78 -4.57 -0.58
CA ALA A 220 -16.08 -4.13 -0.07
C ALA A 220 -15.99 -3.25 1.20
N ILE A 221 -15.02 -3.53 2.08
CA ILE A 221 -14.58 -2.66 3.19
C ILE A 221 -14.23 -1.27 2.62
N TYR A 222 -13.55 -1.26 1.50
CA TYR A 222 -13.13 -0.05 0.80
C TYR A 222 -14.27 0.73 0.10
N LEU A 223 -15.33 0.04 -0.35
CA LEU A 223 -16.51 0.64 -0.98
C LEU A 223 -17.55 1.15 0.03
N GLY A 224 -17.30 1.05 1.33
CA GLY A 224 -18.17 1.64 2.35
C GLY A 224 -19.39 0.81 2.76
N ASN A 225 -19.51 -0.45 2.30
CA ASN A 225 -20.70 -1.30 2.50
C ASN A 225 -20.47 -2.54 3.40
N TRP A 226 -19.47 -2.45 4.28
CA TRP A 226 -19.02 -3.40 5.29
C TRP A 226 -20.13 -4.14 6.06
N LYS A 227 -21.17 -3.44 6.56
CA LYS A 227 -22.16 -4.05 7.47
C LYS A 227 -23.03 -5.13 6.81
N LYS A 228 -23.36 -5.01 5.52
CA LYS A 228 -24.20 -6.00 4.82
C LYS A 228 -23.38 -7.22 4.36
N LEU A 229 -22.13 -7.02 3.96
CA LEU A 229 -21.27 -8.09 3.46
C LEU A 229 -20.67 -8.94 4.60
N TYR A 230 -20.26 -8.32 5.71
CA TYR A 230 -19.66 -9.04 6.84
C TYR A 230 -20.67 -9.99 7.52
N VAL A 231 -21.93 -9.56 7.61
CA VAL A 231 -23.03 -10.36 8.22
C VAL A 231 -23.49 -11.52 7.33
N THR A 232 -23.32 -11.43 6.01
CA THR A 232 -23.82 -12.44 5.07
C THR A 232 -22.72 -13.33 4.48
N ALA A 233 -21.58 -12.77 4.10
CA ALA A 233 -20.53 -13.50 3.39
C ALA A 233 -19.54 -14.20 4.33
N MET A 234 -19.26 -13.62 5.51
CA MET A 234 -18.26 -14.19 6.43
C MET A 234 -18.74 -15.49 7.11
N PRO A 235 -20.00 -15.60 7.58
CA PRO A 235 -20.52 -16.86 8.11
C PRO A 235 -20.55 -17.96 7.04
N VAL A 236 -20.91 -17.61 5.80
CA VAL A 236 -20.90 -18.56 4.68
C VAL A 236 -19.48 -19.02 4.36
N ALA A 237 -18.50 -18.12 4.35
CA ALA A 237 -17.08 -18.47 4.17
C ALA A 237 -16.59 -19.43 5.25
N ILE A 238 -16.94 -19.17 6.51
CA ILE A 238 -16.56 -20.01 7.66
C ILE A 238 -17.24 -21.38 7.58
N ILE A 239 -18.56 -21.43 7.32
CA ILE A 239 -19.31 -22.70 7.18
C ILE A 239 -18.74 -23.55 6.04
N VAL A 240 -18.45 -22.93 4.89
CA VAL A 240 -17.88 -23.61 3.73
C VAL A 240 -16.46 -24.12 4.03
N THR A 241 -15.63 -23.34 4.73
CA THR A 241 -14.28 -23.76 5.12
C THR A 241 -14.32 -24.91 6.14
N VAL A 242 -15.21 -24.85 7.13
CA VAL A 242 -15.37 -25.91 8.16
C VAL A 242 -15.91 -27.20 7.53
N TYR A 243 -16.92 -27.10 6.66
CA TYR A 243 -17.46 -28.26 5.94
C TYR A 243 -16.40 -28.95 5.09
N MET A 244 -15.57 -28.17 4.38
CA MET A 244 -14.50 -28.73 3.54
C MET A 244 -13.33 -29.31 4.36
N LEU A 245 -12.99 -28.74 5.52
CA LEU A 245 -11.99 -29.33 6.44
C LEU A 245 -12.48 -30.65 7.04
N LEU A 246 -13.76 -30.74 7.41
CA LEU A 246 -14.36 -32.00 7.87
C LEU A 246 -14.37 -33.05 6.75
N SER A 247 -14.73 -32.67 5.52
CA SER A 247 -14.67 -33.55 4.35
C SER A 247 -13.26 -34.11 4.10
N LEU A 248 -12.23 -33.26 4.22
CA LEU A 248 -10.84 -33.69 4.06
C LEU A 248 -10.43 -34.67 5.17
N PHE A 249 -10.78 -34.34 6.42
CA PHE A 249 -10.49 -35.17 7.59
C PHE A 249 -11.13 -36.56 7.49
N PHE A 250 -12.41 -36.65 7.10
CA PHE A 250 -13.07 -37.94 6.91
C PHE A 250 -12.43 -38.75 5.78
N LYS A 251 -12.00 -38.10 4.69
CA LYS A 251 -11.36 -38.77 3.56
C LYS A 251 -9.96 -39.30 3.88
N THR A 252 -9.21 -38.64 4.76
CA THR A 252 -7.86 -39.10 5.18
C THR A 252 -7.88 -40.11 6.33
N THR A 253 -8.98 -40.18 7.10
CA THR A 253 -9.04 -41.03 8.31
C THR A 253 -9.75 -42.37 8.05
N PHE A 254 -10.60 -42.44 7.01
CA PHE A 254 -11.45 -43.61 6.74
C PHE A 254 -11.22 -44.27 5.37
N ASN A 255 -10.23 -43.82 4.59
CA ASN A 255 -9.68 -44.52 3.42
C ASN A 255 -8.19 -44.80 3.66
#